data_AF-A0A813BV40-F1
#
_entry.id   AF-A0A813BV40-F1
#
_cell.length_a   1.000
_cell.length_b   1.000
_cell.length_c   1.000
_cell.angle_alpha   90.00
_cell.angle_beta   90.00
_cell.angle_gamma   90.00
#
_symmetry.space_group_name_H-M   'P 1'
#
loop_
_entity.id
_entity.type
_entity.pdbx_description
1 polymer ?
#
loop_
_entity_poly.entity_id
_entity_poly.type
_entity_poly.pdbx_seq_one_letter_code
_entity_poly.pdbx_strand_id
1 'polypeptide(L)'
;PISLFLPPHFMSLAGRLSALEREVAELRRVVERLSLLLEESEASQYSVVQSQSPGASAQVPRLLSPLAAGVLLAERSGCEDFNPVRVYSRFADCKALVKVGSDLGDSVCVGLPSRGDVIAETVDGDPLTARDALAAGDGFEDALCPLAVLRCGVDDAGQEVLVQGLLLKEVEGRLVLAIPASAWHKKVNRRTLPKGFMTKVGAAEVLACAASSRSVPEDDAVLRVWFGLVEPSYEAAIEFSDEAPSVAFGALENGEAALPFVPALVAAVSDHYTFASAESGQPAVHKDALSARLDRLERLLGAAIPSGSQAGRAGAKAKAKVSAKAAARAAVPAPSVDPAVLLAARAAG
;
A
#
# COMPACT_ATOMS: atom_id res chain seq x y z
N PRO A 1 69.21 -40.72 4.54
CA PRO A 1 69.30 -39.37 3.95
C PRO A 1 68.41 -39.24 2.71
N ILE A 2 67.21 -38.68 2.87
CA ILE A 2 66.25 -38.49 1.76
C ILE A 2 66.20 -36.99 1.47
N SER A 3 66.71 -36.56 0.31
CA SER A 3 66.62 -35.17 -0.14
C SER A 3 65.29 -34.95 -0.85
N LEU A 4 64.37 -34.22 -0.20
CA LEU A 4 63.11 -33.82 -0.83
C LEU A 4 63.36 -32.61 -1.75
N PHE A 5 63.18 -32.83 -3.06
CA PHE A 5 63.19 -31.77 -4.06
C PHE A 5 61.85 -31.01 -4.01
N LEU A 6 61.87 -29.75 -3.56
CA LEU A 6 60.71 -28.86 -3.63
C LEU A 6 60.70 -28.11 -4.99
N PRO A 7 59.54 -27.99 -5.67
CA PRO A 7 59.45 -27.34 -6.97
C PRO A 7 59.58 -25.80 -6.87
N PRO A 8 60.11 -25.12 -7.90
CA PRO A 8 60.48 -23.70 -7.85
C PRO A 8 59.29 -22.70 -7.91
N HIS A 9 58.05 -23.16 -7.74
CA HIS A 9 56.85 -22.30 -7.83
C HIS A 9 56.58 -21.45 -6.58
N PHE A 10 57.44 -21.51 -5.56
CA PHE A 10 57.47 -20.52 -4.46
C PHE A 10 58.07 -19.17 -4.91
N MET A 11 57.52 -18.59 -5.98
CA MET A 11 57.68 -17.15 -6.24
C MET A 11 57.00 -16.40 -5.10
N SER A 12 57.84 -15.75 -4.28
CA SER A 12 57.52 -15.17 -2.97
C SER A 12 56.06 -14.74 -2.76
N LEU A 13 55.40 -15.36 -1.77
CA LEU A 13 54.08 -14.93 -1.29
C LEU A 13 54.07 -13.46 -0.85
N ALA A 14 55.19 -12.94 -0.30
CA ALA A 14 55.33 -11.53 0.04
C ALA A 14 55.35 -10.61 -1.20
N GLY A 15 55.78 -11.13 -2.36
CA GLY A 15 55.66 -10.41 -3.64
C GLY A 15 54.21 -10.22 -4.07
N ARG A 16 53.36 -11.25 -3.91
CA ARG A 16 51.91 -11.13 -4.14
C ARG A 16 51.22 -10.25 -3.10
N LEU A 17 51.61 -10.39 -1.83
CA LEU A 17 51.02 -9.63 -0.73
C LEU A 17 51.31 -8.12 -0.88
N SER A 18 52.55 -7.74 -1.19
CA SER A 18 52.94 -6.35 -1.45
C SER A 18 52.45 -5.75 -2.78
N ALA A 19 51.81 -6.55 -3.65
CA ALA A 19 51.03 -6.06 -4.78
C ALA A 19 49.60 -5.73 -4.33
N LEU A 20 48.95 -6.67 -3.62
CA LEU A 20 47.63 -6.49 -3.01
C LEU A 20 47.56 -5.28 -2.06
N GLU A 21 48.61 -5.04 -1.26
CA GLU A 21 48.70 -3.87 -0.38
C GLU A 21 48.69 -2.53 -1.15
N ARG A 22 49.27 -2.49 -2.37
CA ARG A 22 49.23 -1.28 -3.22
C ARG A 22 47.85 -1.11 -3.86
N GLU A 23 47.27 -2.19 -4.35
CA GLU A 23 45.93 -2.21 -4.96
C GLU A 23 44.86 -1.75 -3.95
N VAL A 24 44.94 -2.22 -2.70
CA VAL A 24 44.08 -1.75 -1.60
C VAL A 24 44.36 -0.30 -1.22
N ALA A 25 45.61 0.16 -1.26
CA ALA A 25 45.95 1.57 -1.00
C ALA A 25 45.48 2.52 -2.12
N GLU A 26 45.48 2.06 -3.36
CA GLU A 26 44.96 2.81 -4.51
C GLU A 26 43.43 2.89 -4.49
N LEU A 27 42.74 1.76 -4.23
CA LEU A 27 41.28 1.74 -4.01
C LEU A 27 40.85 2.68 -2.87
N ARG A 28 41.59 2.72 -1.76
CA ARG A 28 41.30 3.67 -0.66
C ARG A 28 41.36 5.13 -1.11
N ARG A 29 42.37 5.51 -1.90
CA ARG A 29 42.47 6.88 -2.47
C ARG A 29 41.34 7.21 -3.44
N VAL A 30 40.85 6.22 -4.20
CA VAL A 30 39.70 6.40 -5.09
C VAL A 30 38.43 6.65 -4.27
N VAL A 31 38.18 5.86 -3.22
CA VAL A 31 37.03 6.07 -2.30
C VAL A 31 37.11 7.42 -1.59
N GLU A 32 38.27 7.78 -1.05
CA GLU A 32 38.51 9.07 -0.37
C GLU A 32 38.27 10.26 -1.31
N ARG A 33 38.70 10.15 -2.57
CA ARG A 33 38.45 11.19 -3.60
C ARG A 33 36.99 11.26 -4.06
N LEU A 34 36.27 10.13 -4.09
CA LEU A 34 34.83 10.12 -4.39
C LEU A 34 34.00 10.72 -3.23
N SER A 35 34.42 10.51 -1.98
CA SER A 35 33.78 11.13 -0.81
C SER A 35 33.85 12.67 -0.87
N LEU A 36 35.03 13.22 -1.20
CA LEU A 36 35.20 14.67 -1.37
C LEU A 36 34.35 15.25 -2.51
N LEU A 37 34.19 14.52 -3.62
CA LEU A 37 33.33 14.95 -4.74
C LEU A 37 31.83 14.92 -4.41
N LEU A 38 31.41 14.05 -3.48
CA LEU A 38 30.04 14.05 -2.95
C LEU A 38 29.82 15.26 -2.03
N GLU A 39 30.76 15.54 -1.12
CA GLU A 39 30.71 16.73 -0.24
C GLU A 39 30.70 18.06 -1.03
N GLU A 40 31.51 18.16 -2.10
CA GLU A 40 31.49 19.32 -3.02
C GLU A 40 30.16 19.45 -3.80
N SER A 41 29.49 18.33 -4.12
CA SER A 41 28.19 18.32 -4.78
C SER A 41 27.08 18.84 -3.86
N GLU A 42 27.00 18.33 -2.62
CA GLU A 42 26.02 18.77 -1.62
C GLU A 42 26.19 20.26 -1.27
N ALA A 43 27.44 20.71 -1.10
CA ALA A 43 27.74 22.12 -0.85
C ALA A 43 27.30 23.04 -2.00
N SER A 44 27.38 22.57 -3.25
CA SER A 44 26.94 23.33 -4.43
C SER A 44 25.42 23.51 -4.48
N GLN A 45 24.66 22.44 -4.21
CA GLN A 45 23.19 22.45 -4.25
C GLN A 45 22.57 23.49 -3.29
N TYR A 46 23.12 23.64 -2.08
CA TYR A 46 22.63 24.62 -1.10
C TYR A 46 22.83 26.09 -1.51
N SER A 47 23.73 26.38 -2.46
CA SER A 47 24.06 27.76 -2.86
C SER A 47 23.01 28.41 -3.79
N VAL A 48 22.25 27.61 -4.53
CA VAL A 48 21.37 28.08 -5.62
C VAL A 48 19.99 28.58 -5.12
N VAL A 49 19.56 28.12 -3.94
CA VAL A 49 18.16 28.26 -3.46
C VAL A 49 17.81 29.67 -2.92
N GLN A 50 18.79 30.54 -2.65
CA GLN A 50 18.57 31.79 -1.90
C GLN A 50 18.36 33.09 -2.72
N SER A 51 18.16 33.04 -4.05
CA SER A 51 18.26 34.26 -4.89
C SER A 51 17.17 34.48 -5.96
N GLN A 52 15.89 34.22 -5.67
CA GLN A 52 14.78 34.70 -6.51
C GLN A 52 13.73 35.54 -5.74
N SER A 53 13.22 36.56 -6.43
CA SER A 53 12.30 37.59 -5.92
C SER A 53 11.03 37.62 -6.80
N PRO A 54 9.82 37.82 -6.25
CA PRO A 54 8.58 37.59 -6.99
C PRO A 54 8.24 38.72 -7.97
N GLY A 55 7.95 38.37 -9.23
CA GLY A 55 7.45 39.34 -10.21
C GLY A 55 7.00 38.74 -11.54
N ALA A 56 5.97 39.36 -12.12
CA ALA A 56 5.36 39.13 -13.44
C ALA A 56 4.55 37.83 -13.66
N SER A 57 3.37 38.02 -14.26
CA SER A 57 2.50 36.97 -14.79
C SER A 57 2.78 36.76 -16.28
N ALA A 58 2.81 35.51 -16.74
CA ALA A 58 2.85 35.15 -18.15
C ALA A 58 2.05 33.86 -18.41
N GLN A 59 1.29 33.82 -19.50
CA GLN A 59 0.55 32.64 -19.95
C GLN A 59 1.34 31.91 -21.05
N VAL A 60 1.73 30.66 -20.81
CA VAL A 60 2.26 29.72 -21.83
C VAL A 60 1.84 28.27 -21.44
N PRO A 61 1.99 27.23 -22.28
CA PRO A 61 0.92 26.24 -22.43
C PRO A 61 1.19 24.88 -21.75
N ARG A 62 0.16 24.01 -21.80
CA ARG A 62 0.23 22.58 -21.45
C ARG A 62 1.28 21.84 -22.28
N LEU A 63 1.92 20.83 -21.67
CA LEU A 63 2.33 19.52 -22.22
C LEU A 63 2.84 18.63 -21.05
N LEU A 64 2.96 17.31 -21.26
CA LEU A 64 2.57 16.18 -20.36
C LEU A 64 3.78 15.42 -19.80
N SER A 65 3.76 14.74 -18.64
CA SER A 65 4.93 14.08 -17.95
C SER A 65 4.87 12.52 -17.83
N PRO A 66 5.96 11.70 -17.76
CA PRO A 66 6.35 10.60 -18.68
C PRO A 66 6.16 9.12 -18.28
N LEU A 67 6.02 8.25 -19.30
CA LEU A 67 6.28 6.80 -19.25
C LEU A 67 6.96 6.25 -20.53
N ALA A 68 8.29 6.42 -20.64
CA ALA A 68 9.12 5.79 -21.67
C ALA A 68 10.51 5.42 -21.13
N ALA A 69 10.99 4.21 -21.46
CA ALA A 69 12.34 3.76 -21.10
C ALA A 69 13.40 4.45 -21.99
N GLY A 70 13.77 5.68 -21.61
CA GLY A 70 14.75 6.49 -22.31
C GLY A 70 16.14 5.86 -22.27
N VAL A 71 16.75 5.68 -23.44
CA VAL A 71 18.16 5.29 -23.57
C VAL A 71 19.02 6.56 -23.44
N LEU A 72 19.72 6.68 -22.31
CA LEU A 72 20.76 7.70 -22.12
C LEU A 72 22.09 7.19 -22.67
N LEU A 73 22.73 8.02 -23.49
CA LEU A 73 24.05 7.75 -24.06
C LEU A 73 25.05 8.74 -23.48
N ALA A 74 26.01 8.22 -22.72
CA ALA A 74 27.15 8.97 -22.20
C ALA A 74 28.45 8.26 -22.60
N GLU A 75 29.39 9.02 -23.14
CA GLU A 75 30.63 8.48 -23.71
C GLU A 75 31.76 8.40 -22.66
N ARG A 76 32.82 7.62 -22.93
CA ARG A 76 33.95 7.40 -22.00
C ARG A 76 35.34 7.52 -22.66
N SER A 77 35.43 7.92 -23.93
CA SER A 77 36.59 7.67 -24.79
C SER A 77 37.09 8.88 -25.61
N GLY A 78 36.47 10.06 -25.50
CA GLY A 78 37.08 11.34 -25.86
C GLY A 78 37.29 11.57 -27.37
N CYS A 79 36.34 11.13 -28.21
CA CYS A 79 36.40 11.37 -29.66
C CYS A 79 35.03 11.84 -30.19
N GLU A 80 34.93 13.16 -30.43
CA GLU A 80 33.73 13.93 -30.82
C GLU A 80 32.69 14.15 -29.69
N ASP A 81 32.65 15.38 -29.15
CA ASP A 81 31.73 15.76 -28.07
C ASP A 81 30.24 15.65 -28.48
N PHE A 82 29.54 14.63 -27.96
CA PHE A 82 28.07 14.52 -28.06
C PHE A 82 27.36 15.48 -27.09
N ASN A 83 27.61 16.78 -27.25
CA ASN A 83 26.96 17.87 -26.52
C ASN A 83 26.01 18.63 -27.48
N PRO A 84 24.69 18.72 -27.23
CA PRO A 84 23.98 18.21 -26.06
C PRO A 84 23.73 16.69 -26.07
N VAL A 85 23.53 16.15 -24.88
CA VAL A 85 23.10 14.76 -24.61
C VAL A 85 21.83 14.44 -25.40
N ARG A 86 21.74 13.22 -25.93
CA ARG A 86 20.61 12.78 -26.76
C ARG A 86 19.86 11.63 -26.10
N VAL A 87 18.55 11.85 -25.87
CA VAL A 87 17.63 10.84 -25.33
C VAL A 87 16.92 10.14 -26.48
N TYR A 88 16.92 8.80 -26.48
CA TYR A 88 16.24 7.99 -27.50
C TYR A 88 15.09 7.18 -26.88
N SER A 89 13.90 7.26 -27.47
CA SER A 89 12.69 6.55 -27.00
C SER A 89 12.58 5.10 -27.47
N ARG A 90 13.45 4.67 -28.40
CA ARG A 90 13.54 3.29 -28.88
C ARG A 90 14.98 2.91 -29.16
N PHE A 91 15.39 1.71 -28.72
CA PHE A 91 16.74 1.19 -28.99
C PHE A 91 17.05 1.08 -30.49
N ALA A 92 16.05 0.91 -31.35
CA ALA A 92 16.25 0.87 -32.80
C ALA A 92 16.91 2.13 -33.36
N ASP A 93 16.60 3.29 -32.79
CA ASP A 93 16.97 4.61 -33.32
C ASP A 93 18.39 5.03 -32.88
N CYS A 94 18.89 4.50 -31.76
CA CYS A 94 20.28 4.60 -31.34
C CYS A 94 21.15 3.38 -31.68
N LYS A 95 20.58 2.30 -32.22
CA LYS A 95 21.26 1.02 -32.51
C LYS A 95 22.54 1.17 -33.33
N ALA A 96 22.58 2.11 -34.27
CA ALA A 96 23.74 2.38 -35.12
C ALA A 96 24.90 3.09 -34.38
N LEU A 97 24.61 3.78 -33.27
CA LEU A 97 25.61 4.42 -32.40
C LEU A 97 26.16 3.43 -31.36
N VAL A 98 25.30 2.51 -30.87
CA VAL A 98 25.67 1.52 -29.84
C VAL A 98 26.34 0.27 -30.43
N LYS A 99 26.26 0.05 -31.76
CA LYS A 99 26.89 -1.09 -32.45
C LYS A 99 27.66 -0.68 -33.70
N VAL A 100 28.88 -0.19 -33.48
CA VAL A 100 29.89 0.03 -34.53
C VAL A 100 30.85 -1.17 -34.55
N GLY A 101 30.85 -1.95 -35.63
CA GLY A 101 31.75 -3.10 -35.80
C GLY A 101 31.38 -4.37 -35.01
N SER A 102 32.34 -5.30 -34.92
CA SER A 102 32.26 -6.54 -34.13
C SER A 102 32.79 -6.39 -32.70
N ASP A 103 33.58 -5.34 -32.46
CA ASP A 103 34.46 -5.22 -31.30
C ASP A 103 33.93 -4.12 -30.38
N LEU A 104 33.84 -4.40 -29.08
CA LEU A 104 33.17 -3.54 -28.10
C LEU A 104 33.91 -2.23 -27.75
N GLY A 105 34.97 -1.86 -28.48
CA GLY A 105 35.90 -0.78 -28.13
C GLY A 105 35.22 0.59 -28.00
N ASP A 106 34.55 1.03 -29.06
CA ASP A 106 33.92 2.35 -29.15
C ASP A 106 32.41 2.30 -28.85
N SER A 107 31.96 1.29 -28.08
CA SER A 107 30.54 1.06 -27.79
C SER A 107 30.04 2.00 -26.70
N VAL A 108 29.21 2.98 -27.07
CA VAL A 108 28.61 3.91 -26.10
C VAL A 108 27.72 3.17 -25.10
N CYS A 109 28.04 3.31 -23.81
CA CYS A 109 27.28 2.66 -22.74
C CYS A 109 25.86 3.25 -22.64
N VAL A 110 24.86 2.37 -22.69
CA VAL A 110 23.47 2.72 -22.37
C VAL A 110 23.31 2.72 -20.85
N GLY A 111 23.19 3.91 -20.28
CA GLY A 111 22.69 4.07 -18.92
C GLY A 111 21.17 3.98 -18.92
N LEU A 112 20.60 3.03 -18.18
CA LEU A 112 19.28 3.26 -17.59
C LEU A 112 19.51 4.14 -16.36
N PRO A 113 18.87 5.32 -16.24
CA PRO A 113 19.07 6.18 -15.08
C PRO A 113 18.65 5.42 -13.82
N SER A 114 19.44 5.51 -12.75
CA SER A 114 18.97 5.02 -11.45
C SER A 114 17.85 5.94 -10.97
N ARG A 115 16.97 5.44 -10.09
CA ARG A 115 15.79 6.18 -9.61
C ARG A 115 16.15 7.48 -8.86
N GLY A 116 17.42 7.70 -8.49
CA GLY A 116 17.92 8.93 -7.87
C GLY A 116 18.53 9.96 -8.84
N ASP A 117 18.87 9.59 -10.09
CA ASP A 117 19.62 10.47 -11.01
C ASP A 117 18.73 11.42 -11.83
N VAL A 118 17.41 11.34 -11.68
CA VAL A 118 16.44 12.15 -12.45
C VAL A 118 16.32 13.55 -11.84
N ILE A 119 17.32 14.39 -12.14
CA ILE A 119 17.25 15.84 -11.89
C ILE A 119 16.02 16.39 -12.63
N ALA A 120 15.22 17.19 -11.93
CA ALA A 120 13.82 17.48 -12.27
C ALA A 120 13.59 18.50 -13.41
N GLU A 121 14.27 18.34 -14.55
CA GLU A 121 14.03 19.14 -15.76
C GLU A 121 13.39 18.33 -16.90
N THR A 122 12.08 18.53 -17.08
CA THR A 122 11.29 18.27 -18.31
C THR A 122 11.47 16.89 -18.98
N VAL A 123 10.62 15.92 -18.61
CA VAL A 123 10.49 14.62 -19.30
C VAL A 123 9.01 14.31 -19.50
N ASP A 124 8.60 13.84 -20.68
CA ASP A 124 7.21 13.95 -21.16
C ASP A 124 6.40 12.64 -21.39
N GLY A 125 5.08 12.62 -21.03
CA GLY A 125 4.06 11.60 -21.40
C GLY A 125 3.26 10.86 -20.28
N ASP A 126 2.10 11.40 -19.87
CA ASP A 126 1.05 10.89 -18.94
C ASP A 126 1.40 10.48 -17.47
N PRO A 127 0.73 11.07 -16.43
CA PRO A 127 1.01 10.78 -15.03
C PRO A 127 0.52 9.39 -14.59
N LEU A 128 1.27 8.73 -13.69
CA LEU A 128 0.93 7.41 -13.12
C LEU A 128 -0.52 7.39 -12.58
N THR A 129 -1.35 6.50 -13.13
CA THR A 129 -2.71 6.30 -12.62
C THR A 129 -2.69 5.32 -11.46
N ALA A 130 -3.75 5.32 -10.65
CA ALA A 130 -3.93 4.35 -9.58
C ALA A 130 -3.98 2.88 -10.06
N ARG A 131 -4.13 2.63 -11.37
CA ARG A 131 -4.14 1.30 -11.99
C ARG A 131 -2.75 0.83 -12.44
N ASP A 132 -1.81 1.74 -12.65
CA ASP A 132 -0.41 1.41 -13.01
C ASP A 132 0.46 1.11 -11.78
N ALA A 133 -0.03 1.48 -10.60
CA ALA A 133 0.66 1.44 -9.31
C ALA A 133 0.31 0.21 -8.43
N LEU A 134 -0.19 -0.87 -9.03
CA LEU A 134 -0.65 -2.06 -8.31
C LEU A 134 0.52 -2.95 -7.86
N ALA A 135 0.56 -3.30 -6.58
CA ALA A 135 1.55 -4.19 -6.01
C ALA A 135 1.39 -5.67 -6.42
N ALA A 136 0.28 -6.05 -7.05
CA ALA A 136 0.06 -7.39 -7.60
C ALA A 136 -0.97 -7.40 -8.75
N GLY A 137 -0.79 -8.34 -9.67
CA GLY A 137 -1.73 -8.60 -10.77
C GLY A 137 -1.60 -10.03 -11.30
N ASP A 138 -2.09 -10.28 -12.51
CA ASP A 138 -2.10 -11.62 -13.11
C ASP A 138 -0.68 -12.13 -13.43
N GLY A 139 -0.08 -12.80 -12.44
CA GLY A 139 1.25 -13.41 -12.54
C GLY A 139 2.42 -12.53 -12.09
N PHE A 140 2.17 -11.42 -11.41
CA PHE A 140 3.23 -10.59 -10.81
C PHE A 140 2.89 -10.10 -9.39
N GLU A 141 3.93 -9.89 -8.59
CA GLU A 141 3.90 -9.18 -7.31
C GLU A 141 5.13 -8.24 -7.26
N ASP A 142 4.93 -6.99 -6.83
CA ASP A 142 5.97 -5.97 -6.69
C ASP A 142 6.04 -5.44 -5.24
N ALA A 143 7.10 -5.83 -4.53
CA ALA A 143 7.39 -5.34 -3.18
C ALA A 143 7.91 -3.89 -3.15
N LEU A 144 8.27 -3.31 -4.29
CA LEU A 144 8.78 -1.94 -4.45
C LEU A 144 7.72 -0.96 -4.98
N CYS A 145 6.45 -1.38 -4.98
CA CYS A 145 5.30 -0.58 -5.40
C CYS A 145 5.29 0.82 -4.75
N PRO A 146 4.86 1.87 -5.48
CA PRO A 146 4.81 3.22 -4.94
C PRO A 146 3.78 3.32 -3.80
N LEU A 147 4.07 4.17 -2.82
CA LEU A 147 3.16 4.42 -1.70
C LEU A 147 2.11 5.45 -2.13
N ALA A 148 0.85 5.16 -1.82
CA ALA A 148 -0.25 6.08 -2.06
C ALA A 148 -0.37 7.08 -0.91
N VAL A 149 -0.69 8.32 -1.25
CA VAL A 149 -0.98 9.40 -0.29
C VAL A 149 -2.40 9.91 -0.54
N LEU A 150 -3.18 10.05 0.53
CA LEU A 150 -4.59 10.40 0.49
C LEU A 150 -4.86 11.66 1.31
N ARG A 151 -5.19 12.76 0.63
CA ARG A 151 -5.58 14.04 1.26
C ARG A 151 -6.98 13.89 1.88
N CYS A 152 -7.04 13.62 3.18
CA CYS A 152 -8.30 13.34 3.89
C CYS A 152 -9.05 14.61 4.33
N GLY A 153 -8.47 15.79 4.12
CA GLY A 153 -8.97 17.08 4.60
C GLY A 153 -7.93 17.76 5.49
N VAL A 154 -8.42 18.56 6.44
CA VAL A 154 -7.61 19.39 7.35
C VAL A 154 -8.00 19.06 8.80
N ASP A 155 -7.03 19.05 9.72
CA ASP A 155 -7.26 18.77 11.14
C ASP A 155 -7.68 19.99 11.97
N ASP A 156 -7.88 19.79 13.28
CA ASP A 156 -8.23 20.85 14.24
C ASP A 156 -7.11 21.92 14.41
N ALA A 157 -5.89 21.66 13.93
CA ALA A 157 -4.75 22.58 13.97
C ALA A 157 -4.55 23.35 12.65
N GLY A 158 -5.27 23.00 11.58
CA GLY A 158 -5.15 23.62 10.27
C GLY A 158 -4.14 22.94 9.33
N GLN A 159 -3.67 21.73 9.64
CA GLN A 159 -2.72 20.97 8.82
C GLN A 159 -3.44 19.97 7.90
N GLU A 160 -2.93 19.74 6.68
CA GLU A 160 -3.48 18.70 5.79
C GLU A 160 -3.24 17.31 6.37
N VAL A 161 -4.29 16.48 6.34
CA VAL A 161 -4.25 15.12 6.90
C VAL A 161 -3.97 14.13 5.78
N LEU A 162 -2.69 13.78 5.64
CA LEU A 162 -2.18 12.84 4.66
C LEU A 162 -2.20 11.43 5.23
N VAL A 163 -3.03 10.55 4.67
CA VAL A 163 -3.08 9.13 5.03
C VAL A 163 -2.23 8.33 4.05
N GLN A 164 -1.31 7.54 4.58
CA GLN A 164 -0.52 6.58 3.80
C GLN A 164 -1.39 5.39 3.37
N GLY A 165 -1.18 4.88 2.16
CA GLY A 165 -1.83 3.68 1.67
C GLY A 165 -0.92 2.88 0.72
N LEU A 166 -1.38 1.68 0.37
CA LEU A 166 -0.72 0.80 -0.59
C LEU A 166 -1.78 0.14 -1.48
N LEU A 167 -1.64 0.29 -2.79
CA LEU A 167 -2.56 -0.27 -3.77
C LEU A 167 -2.14 -1.68 -4.15
N LEU A 168 -3.05 -2.64 -4.00
CA LEU A 168 -2.73 -4.07 -4.09
C LEU A 168 -3.04 -4.61 -5.47
N LYS A 169 -4.32 -4.85 -5.77
CA LYS A 169 -4.77 -5.46 -7.02
C LYS A 169 -6.18 -5.03 -7.38
N GLU A 170 -6.59 -5.25 -8.62
CA GLU A 170 -7.97 -5.05 -9.06
C GLU A 170 -8.85 -6.26 -8.70
N VAL A 171 -10.05 -6.00 -8.19
CA VAL A 171 -11.07 -7.00 -7.83
C VAL A 171 -12.45 -6.43 -8.20
N GLU A 172 -13.26 -7.17 -8.96
CA GLU A 172 -14.58 -6.72 -9.44
C GLU A 172 -14.57 -5.37 -10.20
N GLY A 173 -13.51 -5.11 -10.99
CA GLY A 173 -13.35 -3.85 -11.73
C GLY A 173 -12.91 -2.64 -10.90
N ARG A 174 -12.52 -2.87 -9.63
CA ARG A 174 -12.20 -1.84 -8.63
C ARG A 174 -10.89 -2.13 -7.91
N LEU A 175 -10.18 -1.08 -7.55
CA LEU A 175 -8.90 -1.20 -6.86
C LEU A 175 -9.07 -1.63 -5.40
N VAL A 176 -8.27 -2.59 -4.93
CA VAL A 176 -8.09 -2.85 -3.50
C VAL A 176 -6.98 -1.95 -2.97
N LEU A 177 -7.32 -1.09 -2.01
CA LEU A 177 -6.38 -0.28 -1.25
C LEU A 177 -6.24 -0.85 0.16
N ALA A 178 -5.01 -0.93 0.67
CA ALA A 178 -4.68 -1.13 2.08
C ALA A 178 -4.24 0.17 2.75
N ILE A 179 -4.61 0.33 4.03
CA ILE A 179 -4.43 1.54 4.84
C ILE A 179 -4.14 1.18 6.31
N PRO A 180 -3.51 2.08 7.09
CA PRO A 180 -3.14 1.81 8.48
C PRO A 180 -4.36 1.65 9.42
N ALA A 181 -4.19 0.89 10.50
CA ALA A 181 -5.22 0.67 11.53
C ALA A 181 -5.78 1.97 12.15
N SER A 182 -5.01 3.05 12.13
CA SER A 182 -5.33 4.39 12.63
C SER A 182 -6.27 5.18 11.70
N ALA A 183 -6.15 5.04 10.38
CA ALA A 183 -6.95 5.81 9.42
C ALA A 183 -8.41 5.35 9.29
N TRP A 184 -8.72 4.11 9.70
CA TRP A 184 -10.04 3.52 9.54
C TRP A 184 -10.51 2.74 10.77
N HIS A 185 -11.82 2.73 10.97
CA HIS A 185 -12.47 2.14 12.13
C HIS A 185 -13.91 1.74 11.80
N LYS A 186 -14.43 0.70 12.47
CA LYS A 186 -15.80 0.20 12.22
C LYS A 186 -16.86 1.30 12.37
N LYS A 187 -16.80 2.08 13.45
CA LYS A 187 -17.64 3.29 13.66
C LYS A 187 -17.16 4.43 12.76
N VAL A 188 -18.07 4.99 11.95
CA VAL A 188 -17.79 5.99 10.91
C VAL A 188 -17.15 7.27 11.45
N ASN A 189 -17.62 7.80 12.60
CA ASN A 189 -17.10 9.03 13.21
C ASN A 189 -15.73 8.84 13.93
N ARG A 190 -14.95 7.83 13.53
CA ARG A 190 -13.56 7.56 13.97
C ARG A 190 -12.70 7.13 12.77
N ARG A 191 -13.06 7.56 11.57
CA ARG A 191 -12.30 7.36 10.35
C ARG A 191 -11.70 8.70 9.96
N THR A 192 -10.45 8.67 9.53
CA THR A 192 -9.80 9.81 8.87
C THR A 192 -10.33 9.95 7.45
N LEU A 193 -10.52 8.81 6.76
CA LEU A 193 -11.00 8.78 5.37
C LEU A 193 -12.50 9.12 5.21
N PRO A 194 -12.89 9.72 4.07
CA PRO A 194 -14.26 10.08 3.76
C PRO A 194 -15.29 8.93 3.82
N LYS A 195 -16.55 9.30 4.06
CA LYS A 195 -17.67 8.35 4.08
C LYS A 195 -17.98 7.88 2.66
N GLY A 196 -17.81 6.57 2.41
CA GLY A 196 -18.07 5.95 1.09
C GLY A 196 -16.80 5.59 0.32
N PHE A 197 -15.65 6.14 0.69
CA PHE A 197 -14.35 5.96 0.02
C PHE A 197 -13.97 4.49 -0.23
N MET A 198 -14.28 3.59 0.72
CA MET A 198 -14.04 2.14 0.58
C MET A 198 -15.29 1.31 0.94
N THR A 199 -15.47 0.22 0.21
CA THR A 199 -16.54 -0.78 0.34
C THR A 199 -15.96 -2.20 0.52
N LYS A 200 -16.78 -3.16 0.98
CA LYS A 200 -16.36 -4.54 1.34
C LYS A 200 -15.05 -4.58 2.16
N VAL A 201 -14.97 -3.75 3.20
CA VAL A 201 -13.72 -3.48 3.93
C VAL A 201 -13.42 -4.57 4.97
N GLY A 202 -12.30 -5.26 4.78
CA GLY A 202 -11.71 -6.23 5.70
C GLY A 202 -10.63 -5.63 6.61
N ALA A 203 -10.16 -6.42 7.57
CA ALA A 203 -8.97 -6.13 8.36
C ALA A 203 -8.08 -7.38 8.41
N ALA A 204 -6.77 -7.18 8.31
CA ALA A 204 -5.77 -8.23 8.46
C ALA A 204 -4.68 -7.78 9.44
N GLU A 205 -3.95 -8.76 9.95
CA GLU A 205 -2.69 -8.59 10.66
C GLU A 205 -1.64 -9.30 9.79
N VAL A 206 -0.60 -8.57 9.39
CA VAL A 206 0.39 -8.98 8.38
C VAL A 206 1.80 -8.68 8.89
N LEU A 207 2.80 -9.42 8.42
CA LEU A 207 4.21 -9.12 8.74
C LEU A 207 4.58 -7.72 8.22
N ALA A 208 5.47 -7.05 8.95
CA ALA A 208 6.08 -5.80 8.52
C ALA A 208 7.29 -6.06 7.62
N CYS A 209 7.75 -5.02 6.94
CA CYS A 209 9.08 -4.88 6.39
C CYS A 209 9.55 -3.43 6.62
N ALA A 210 10.87 -3.20 6.67
CA ALA A 210 11.39 -1.84 6.78
C ALA A 210 11.27 -1.10 5.45
N ALA A 211 11.13 0.23 5.50
CA ALA A 211 11.08 1.07 4.29
C ALA A 211 12.32 0.88 3.38
N SER A 212 13.47 0.56 3.97
CA SER A 212 14.74 0.24 3.30
C SER A 212 14.83 -1.16 2.69
N SER A 213 14.07 -2.14 3.19
CA SER A 213 14.24 -3.58 2.92
C SER A 213 12.96 -4.31 2.52
N ARG A 214 12.02 -3.61 1.85
CA ARG A 214 10.63 -4.06 1.60
C ARG A 214 10.40 -5.50 1.08
N SER A 215 11.40 -6.09 0.44
CA SER A 215 11.39 -7.48 -0.08
C SER A 215 11.65 -8.56 0.99
N VAL A 216 12.02 -8.17 2.22
CA VAL A 216 12.28 -9.08 3.35
C VAL A 216 11.28 -8.78 4.47
N PRO A 217 10.55 -9.78 5.00
CA PRO A 217 9.69 -9.58 6.16
C PRO A 217 10.51 -9.56 7.46
N GLU A 218 10.04 -8.78 8.43
CA GLU A 218 10.51 -8.79 9.82
C GLU A 218 9.60 -9.71 10.64
N ASP A 219 10.08 -10.91 11.01
CA ASP A 219 9.26 -11.98 11.62
C ASP A 219 8.63 -11.58 12.97
N ASP A 220 9.31 -10.75 13.76
CA ASP A 220 8.84 -10.28 15.08
C ASP A 220 7.87 -9.07 14.99
N ALA A 221 7.70 -8.47 13.81
CA ALA A 221 6.94 -7.23 13.63
C ALA A 221 5.62 -7.47 12.86
N VAL A 222 4.48 -7.28 13.53
CA VAL A 222 3.14 -7.47 12.94
C VAL A 222 2.39 -6.15 12.87
N LEU A 223 1.99 -5.77 11.65
CA LEU A 223 1.16 -4.59 11.37
C LEU A 223 -0.30 -4.96 11.18
N ARG A 224 -1.17 -4.20 11.83
CA ARG A 224 -2.62 -4.27 11.60
C ARG A 224 -3.03 -3.29 10.51
N VAL A 225 -3.72 -3.79 9.50
CA VAL A 225 -4.17 -3.01 8.33
C VAL A 225 -5.66 -3.21 8.06
N TRP A 226 -6.30 -2.18 7.50
CA TRP A 226 -7.59 -2.33 6.84
C TRP A 226 -7.38 -2.35 5.33
N PHE A 227 -8.22 -3.09 4.62
CA PHE A 227 -8.20 -3.11 3.16
C PHE A 227 -9.62 -3.16 2.61
N GLY A 228 -9.85 -2.59 1.43
CA GLY A 228 -11.20 -2.45 0.88
C GLY A 228 -11.20 -2.09 -0.59
N LEU A 229 -12.33 -2.34 -1.25
CA LEU A 229 -12.56 -1.90 -2.63
C LEU A 229 -12.85 -0.39 -2.63
N VAL A 230 -11.94 0.37 -3.24
CA VAL A 230 -12.13 1.79 -3.52
C VAL A 230 -13.38 1.99 -4.39
N GLU A 231 -14.11 3.07 -4.15
CA GLU A 231 -15.23 3.46 -5.01
C GLU A 231 -14.70 4.31 -6.19
N PRO A 232 -15.08 4.04 -7.46
CA PRO A 232 -14.42 4.63 -8.63
C PRO A 232 -14.36 6.16 -8.68
N SER A 233 -15.31 6.87 -8.08
CA SER A 233 -15.29 8.34 -8.01
C SER A 233 -14.13 8.89 -7.16
N TYR A 234 -13.48 8.04 -6.36
CA TYR A 234 -12.29 8.36 -5.57
C TYR A 234 -10.97 7.80 -6.14
N GLU A 235 -10.96 7.05 -7.26
CA GLU A 235 -9.70 6.59 -7.89
C GLU A 235 -8.79 7.77 -8.28
N ALA A 236 -9.39 8.90 -8.68
CA ALA A 236 -8.67 10.14 -9.01
C ALA A 236 -8.25 10.99 -7.78
N ALA A 237 -8.54 10.54 -6.55
CA ALA A 237 -8.11 11.17 -5.30
C ALA A 237 -6.92 10.42 -4.65
N ILE A 238 -6.31 9.49 -5.39
CA ILE A 238 -5.11 8.76 -4.96
C ILE A 238 -3.90 9.38 -5.64
N GLU A 239 -3.05 10.03 -4.86
CA GLU A 239 -1.78 10.61 -5.32
C GLU A 239 -0.62 9.66 -4.95
N PHE A 240 0.49 9.75 -5.70
CA PHE A 240 1.74 9.06 -5.38
C PHE A 240 2.81 10.11 -5.11
N SER A 241 3.33 10.11 -3.89
CA SER A 241 4.28 11.11 -3.41
C SER A 241 5.10 10.52 -2.27
N ASP A 242 6.37 10.92 -2.17
CA ASP A 242 7.24 10.61 -1.03
C ASP A 242 7.08 11.65 0.11
N GLU A 243 6.02 12.47 0.06
CA GLU A 243 5.60 13.41 1.10
C GLU A 243 5.26 12.68 2.42
N ALA A 244 5.75 13.21 3.55
CA ALA A 244 5.64 12.57 4.86
C ALA A 244 4.17 12.48 5.34
N PRO A 245 3.60 11.27 5.51
CA PRO A 245 2.19 11.13 5.83
C PRO A 245 1.91 11.41 7.31
N SER A 246 0.89 12.23 7.58
CA SER A 246 0.35 12.48 8.93
C SER A 246 -0.18 11.21 9.61
N VAL A 247 -0.56 10.19 8.82
CA VAL A 247 -1.03 8.88 9.31
C VAL A 247 -0.33 7.74 8.56
N ALA A 248 0.77 7.26 9.14
CA ALA A 248 1.57 6.14 8.64
C ALA A 248 1.10 4.75 9.17
N PHE A 249 1.67 3.68 8.62
CA PHE A 249 1.48 2.29 9.08
C PHE A 249 2.08 2.00 10.45
N GLY A 250 3.25 2.56 10.77
CA GLY A 250 3.89 2.42 12.08
C GLY A 250 5.39 2.71 12.01
N ALA A 251 6.11 2.39 13.08
CA ALA A 251 7.56 2.36 13.12
C ALA A 251 8.03 1.02 13.70
N LEU A 252 9.17 0.53 13.23
CA LEU A 252 9.88 -0.64 13.75
C LEU A 252 10.72 -0.26 14.98
N GLU A 253 11.27 -1.25 15.70
CA GLU A 253 12.09 -1.01 16.90
C GLU A 253 13.39 -0.23 16.61
N ASN A 254 13.90 -0.28 15.37
CA ASN A 254 15.03 0.51 14.90
C ASN A 254 14.67 1.99 14.61
N GLY A 255 13.39 2.37 14.66
CA GLY A 255 12.88 3.70 14.34
C GLY A 255 12.59 3.95 12.86
N GLU A 256 12.81 2.98 11.96
CA GLU A 256 12.39 3.09 10.56
C GLU A 256 10.87 2.95 10.39
N ALA A 257 10.32 3.54 9.33
CA ALA A 257 8.91 3.40 9.00
C ALA A 257 8.58 1.93 8.65
N ALA A 258 7.62 1.36 9.38
CA ALA A 258 7.15 0.01 9.19
C ALA A 258 6.12 -0.02 8.05
N LEU A 259 6.35 -0.83 7.01
CA LEU A 259 5.42 -1.03 5.90
C LEU A 259 4.87 -2.47 5.92
N PRO A 260 3.65 -2.72 5.42
CA PRO A 260 3.13 -4.09 5.34
C PRO A 260 3.84 -4.89 4.24
N PHE A 261 4.30 -6.10 4.57
CA PHE A 261 4.97 -6.99 3.62
C PHE A 261 4.00 -7.44 2.52
N VAL A 262 4.28 -7.03 1.27
CA VAL A 262 3.35 -7.12 0.13
C VAL A 262 2.81 -8.54 -0.10
N PRO A 263 3.62 -9.63 -0.20
CA PRO A 263 3.09 -10.97 -0.46
C PRO A 263 2.12 -11.47 0.63
N ALA A 264 2.41 -11.21 1.91
CA ALA A 264 1.51 -11.59 3.02
C ALA A 264 0.18 -10.82 2.96
N LEU A 265 0.23 -9.54 2.59
CA LEU A 265 -0.94 -8.69 2.42
C LEU A 265 -1.77 -9.09 1.19
N VAL A 266 -1.12 -9.37 0.06
CA VAL A 266 -1.76 -9.87 -1.17
C VAL A 266 -2.48 -11.20 -0.91
N ALA A 267 -1.85 -12.12 -0.18
CA ALA A 267 -2.47 -13.39 0.24
C ALA A 267 -3.73 -13.16 1.11
N ALA A 268 -3.62 -12.38 2.20
CA ALA A 268 -4.74 -12.10 3.10
C ALA A 268 -5.94 -11.41 2.39
N VAL A 269 -5.66 -10.52 1.44
CA VAL A 269 -6.66 -9.88 0.58
C VAL A 269 -7.27 -10.87 -0.41
N SER A 270 -6.47 -11.79 -0.96
CA SER A 270 -6.95 -12.84 -1.88
C SER A 270 -7.94 -13.77 -1.20
N ASP A 271 -7.62 -14.26 0.01
CA ASP A 271 -8.51 -15.12 0.79
C ASP A 271 -9.85 -14.42 1.06
N HIS A 272 -9.80 -13.19 1.60
CA HIS A 272 -10.99 -12.42 1.96
C HIS A 272 -11.96 -12.23 0.78
N TYR A 273 -11.46 -11.91 -0.41
CA TYR A 273 -12.32 -11.74 -1.60
C TYR A 273 -12.69 -13.05 -2.30
N THR A 274 -11.89 -14.11 -2.16
CA THR A 274 -12.25 -15.46 -2.65
C THR A 274 -13.49 -15.99 -1.92
N PHE A 275 -13.52 -15.90 -0.57
CA PHE A 275 -14.70 -16.32 0.20
C PHE A 275 -15.92 -15.44 -0.06
N ALA A 276 -15.75 -14.11 -0.14
CA ALA A 276 -16.85 -13.19 -0.43
C ALA A 276 -17.50 -13.45 -1.81
N SER A 277 -16.69 -13.82 -2.81
CA SER A 277 -17.18 -14.18 -4.14
C SER A 277 -18.10 -15.41 -4.08
N ALA A 278 -17.69 -16.45 -3.35
CA ALA A 278 -18.46 -17.68 -3.18
C ALA A 278 -19.81 -17.47 -2.47
N GLU A 279 -19.88 -16.62 -1.44
CA GLU A 279 -21.16 -16.31 -0.78
C GLU A 279 -22.08 -15.46 -1.68
N SER A 280 -21.52 -14.52 -2.44
CA SER A 280 -22.31 -13.63 -3.31
C SER A 280 -22.98 -14.33 -4.51
N GLY A 281 -22.53 -15.55 -4.86
CA GLY A 281 -23.05 -16.33 -5.99
C GLY A 281 -24.47 -16.89 -5.82
N GLN A 282 -25.07 -16.80 -4.63
CA GLN A 282 -26.47 -17.16 -4.42
C GLN A 282 -27.40 -15.93 -4.48
N PRO A 283 -28.25 -15.78 -5.51
CA PRO A 283 -29.28 -14.75 -5.51
C PRO A 283 -30.25 -14.96 -4.35
N ALA A 284 -30.74 -13.89 -3.74
CA ALA A 284 -31.58 -13.92 -2.54
C ALA A 284 -32.83 -14.83 -2.63
N VAL A 285 -33.31 -15.07 -3.86
CA VAL A 285 -34.32 -16.07 -4.24
C VAL A 285 -34.07 -17.44 -3.58
N HIS A 286 -32.81 -17.86 -3.40
CA HIS A 286 -32.48 -19.12 -2.74
C HIS A 286 -32.70 -19.12 -1.23
N LYS A 287 -32.62 -17.98 -0.53
CA LYS A 287 -32.93 -17.91 0.91
C LYS A 287 -34.43 -18.05 1.15
N ASP A 288 -35.27 -17.47 0.29
CA ASP A 288 -36.72 -17.67 0.30
C ASP A 288 -37.14 -19.09 -0.14
N ALA A 289 -36.44 -19.68 -1.13
CA ALA A 289 -36.69 -21.05 -1.54
C ALA A 289 -36.22 -22.09 -0.49
N LEU A 290 -35.22 -21.76 0.33
CA LEU A 290 -34.76 -22.61 1.43
C LEU A 290 -35.65 -22.47 2.68
N SER A 291 -36.10 -21.25 3.04
CA SER A 291 -37.08 -21.06 4.11
C SER A 291 -38.40 -21.76 3.77
N ALA A 292 -38.93 -21.58 2.55
CA ALA A 292 -40.13 -22.29 2.07
C ALA A 292 -39.96 -23.82 2.03
N ARG A 293 -38.73 -24.33 1.89
CA ARG A 293 -38.42 -25.78 2.02
C ARG A 293 -38.37 -26.23 3.48
N LEU A 294 -37.78 -25.44 4.38
CA LEU A 294 -37.76 -25.73 5.82
C LEU A 294 -39.18 -25.72 6.39
N ASP A 295 -39.97 -24.66 6.12
CA ASP A 295 -41.40 -24.58 6.42
C ASP A 295 -42.18 -25.84 5.98
N ARG A 296 -41.85 -26.37 4.79
CA ARG A 296 -42.51 -27.58 4.27
C ARG A 296 -42.04 -28.84 4.98
N LEU A 297 -40.76 -28.94 5.35
CA LEU A 297 -40.22 -30.07 6.13
C LEU A 297 -40.75 -30.06 7.57
N GLU A 298 -40.83 -28.90 8.23
CA GLU A 298 -41.43 -28.76 9.56
C GLU A 298 -42.90 -29.16 9.58
N ARG A 299 -43.69 -28.74 8.57
CA ARG A 299 -45.09 -29.18 8.43
C ARG A 299 -45.22 -30.68 8.17
N LEU A 300 -44.29 -31.28 7.43
CA LEU A 300 -44.27 -32.73 7.20
C LEU A 300 -43.84 -33.52 8.45
N LEU A 301 -42.87 -33.02 9.21
CA LEU A 301 -42.45 -33.61 10.50
C LEU A 301 -43.56 -33.47 11.55
N GLY A 302 -44.20 -32.31 11.66
CA GLY A 302 -45.35 -32.09 12.55
C GLY A 302 -46.57 -32.96 12.19
N ALA A 303 -46.75 -33.30 10.91
CA ALA A 303 -47.78 -34.25 10.47
C ALA A 303 -47.36 -35.73 10.64
N ALA A 304 -46.06 -36.03 10.72
CA ALA A 304 -45.50 -37.36 10.90
C ALA A 304 -45.39 -37.80 12.37
N ILE A 305 -45.66 -36.91 13.33
CA ILE A 305 -45.75 -37.24 14.76
C ILE A 305 -47.23 -37.48 15.12
N PRO A 306 -47.68 -38.74 15.27
CA PRO A 306 -49.03 -39.03 15.73
C PRO A 306 -49.17 -38.74 17.22
N SER A 307 -49.54 -37.52 17.58
CA SER A 307 -49.98 -37.14 18.93
C SER A 307 -51.25 -37.91 19.31
N GLY A 308 -51.08 -39.05 19.97
CA GLY A 308 -52.19 -39.82 20.53
C GLY A 308 -52.88 -39.11 21.69
N SER A 309 -54.10 -39.57 21.99
CA SER A 309 -54.98 -39.12 23.10
C SER A 309 -55.68 -37.77 22.94
N GLN A 310 -56.98 -37.83 22.62
CA GLN A 310 -57.94 -36.75 22.88
C GLN A 310 -58.44 -36.82 24.33
N ALA A 311 -58.50 -35.68 25.03
CA ALA A 311 -59.64 -35.24 25.86
C ALA A 311 -59.32 -33.88 26.54
N GLY A 312 -60.22 -32.90 26.65
CA GLY A 312 -61.56 -32.77 26.07
C GLY A 312 -62.63 -32.27 27.04
N ARG A 313 -62.88 -30.96 27.11
CA ARG A 313 -64.18 -30.40 27.54
C ARG A 313 -64.39 -28.94 27.12
N ALA A 314 -65.66 -28.58 26.94
CA ALA A 314 -66.07 -27.33 26.31
C ALA A 314 -66.43 -26.21 27.30
N GLY A 315 -66.25 -24.97 26.85
CA GLY A 315 -67.34 -23.98 26.90
C GLY A 315 -67.28 -22.87 27.94
N ALA A 316 -67.21 -21.63 27.46
CA ALA A 316 -67.98 -20.49 27.98
C ALA A 316 -68.09 -19.39 26.91
N LYS A 317 -69.17 -18.61 26.92
CA LYS A 317 -69.31 -17.37 26.13
C LYS A 317 -69.17 -16.17 27.07
N ALA A 318 -68.46 -15.13 26.64
CA ALA A 318 -68.64 -13.78 27.19
C ALA A 318 -68.47 -12.74 26.07
N LYS A 319 -69.45 -11.83 25.94
CA LYS A 319 -69.34 -10.62 25.11
C LYS A 319 -69.12 -9.42 26.04
N ALA A 320 -68.14 -8.58 25.74
CA ALA A 320 -68.12 -7.19 26.22
C ALA A 320 -67.43 -6.29 25.17
N LYS A 321 -68.18 -5.31 24.63
CA LYS A 321 -67.61 -4.08 24.09
C LYS A 321 -67.45 -3.10 25.27
N VAL A 322 -66.43 -2.25 25.26
CA VAL A 322 -66.53 -0.80 25.55
C VAL A 322 -65.36 -0.09 24.81
N SER A 323 -65.50 1.22 24.60
CA SER A 323 -64.75 2.09 23.68
C SER A 323 -63.37 2.59 24.14
N ALA A 324 -62.50 2.88 23.15
CA ALA A 324 -61.64 4.08 22.97
C ALA A 324 -61.03 4.82 24.19
N LYS A 325 -59.79 5.31 24.16
CA LYS A 325 -59.42 6.50 23.34
C LYS A 325 -57.93 6.91 23.52
N ALA A 326 -57.18 6.94 22.40
CA ALA A 326 -56.07 7.84 22.02
C ALA A 326 -54.81 8.09 22.91
N ALA A 327 -53.73 8.46 22.18
CA ALA A 327 -52.65 9.39 22.54
C ALA A 327 -51.34 8.91 23.26
N ALA A 328 -50.38 8.53 22.41
CA ALA A 328 -49.07 9.21 22.23
C ALA A 328 -47.90 9.04 23.23
N ARG A 329 -46.68 9.04 22.63
CA ARG A 329 -45.31 9.06 23.20
C ARG A 329 -44.92 7.83 24.06
N ALA A 330 -43.85 7.07 23.82
CA ALA A 330 -42.48 7.26 23.30
C ALA A 330 -41.40 7.49 24.38
N ALA A 331 -40.21 6.93 24.10
CA ALA A 331 -38.91 7.06 24.78
C ALA A 331 -38.58 6.14 25.99
N VAL A 332 -37.64 5.22 25.71
CA VAL A 332 -36.42 4.87 26.50
C VAL A 332 -36.58 4.13 27.86
N PRO A 333 -35.73 3.12 28.17
CA PRO A 333 -35.75 2.43 29.48
C PRO A 333 -35.19 3.29 30.62
N ALA A 334 -35.73 3.11 31.83
CA ALA A 334 -35.21 3.74 33.05
C ALA A 334 -33.89 3.09 33.53
N PRO A 335 -32.99 3.84 34.17
CA PRO A 335 -31.80 3.29 34.82
C PRO A 335 -32.16 2.44 36.05
N SER A 336 -31.34 1.44 36.35
CA SER A 336 -31.47 0.59 37.53
C SER A 336 -31.25 1.38 38.83
N VAL A 337 -32.28 1.48 39.67
CA VAL A 337 -32.16 2.04 41.02
C VAL A 337 -31.48 1.02 41.92
N ASP A 338 -30.41 1.44 42.60
CA ASP A 338 -29.64 0.60 43.53
C ASP A 338 -30.50 0.20 44.75
N PRO A 339 -30.55 -1.09 45.15
CA PRO A 339 -31.35 -1.55 46.28
C PRO A 339 -31.00 -0.88 47.61
N ALA A 340 -29.79 -0.33 47.79
CA ALA A 340 -29.43 0.42 48.98
C ALA A 340 -30.29 1.69 49.17
N VAL A 341 -30.67 2.36 48.07
CA VAL A 341 -31.50 3.58 48.10
C VAL A 341 -32.93 3.27 48.54
N LEU A 342 -33.47 2.11 48.13
CA LEU A 342 -34.82 1.67 48.52
C LEU A 342 -34.92 1.30 50.01
N LEU A 343 -33.84 0.78 50.60
CA LEU A 343 -33.76 0.54 52.05
C LEU A 343 -33.65 1.84 52.84
N ALA A 344 -32.86 2.81 52.36
CA ALA A 344 -32.76 4.13 52.98
C ALA A 344 -34.10 4.89 52.97
N ALA A 345 -34.83 4.86 51.84
CA ALA A 345 -36.16 5.48 51.74
C ALA A 345 -37.16 4.83 52.71
N ARG A 346 -37.16 3.49 52.83
CA ARG A 346 -38.07 2.76 53.73
C ARG A 346 -37.76 2.95 55.22
N ALA A 347 -36.58 3.46 55.57
CA ALA A 347 -36.23 3.81 56.94
C ALA A 347 -36.65 5.25 57.33
N ALA A 348 -37.14 6.05 56.38
CA ALA A 348 -37.43 7.48 56.58
C ALA A 348 -38.92 7.84 56.72
N GLY A 349 -39.84 6.90 56.44
CA GLY A 349 -41.30 7.10 56.53
C GLY A 349 -42.11 5.99 55.86
#